data_AF-A0A7W5U2F3-F1
#
_entry.id   AF-A0A7W5U2F3-F1
#
_cell.length_a   1.000
_cell.length_b   1.000
_cell.length_c   1.000
_cell.angle_alpha   90.00
_cell.angle_beta   90.00
_cell.angle_gamma   90.00
#
_symmetry.space_group_name_H-M   'P 1'
#
loop_
_entity.id
_entity.type
_entity.pdbx_description
1 polymer ?
#
loop_
_entity_poly.entity_id
_entity_poly.type
_entity_poly.pdbx_seq_one_letter_code
_entity_poly.pdbx_strand_id
1 'polypeptide(L)'
;MFDHISIGVKDLARAQKFYDAALSPLGYERVTNFDGTVGYGAERAQFWVSEVEHPVPADRGSGLHFCFVAPSQAAVDAFYAAGIANGGEDNGKPGIRPDYSQFYYAAFVIDPDGYRLEAYFKTGE
;
A
#
# COMPACT_ATOMS: atom_id res chain seq x y z
N MET A 1 -7.59 10.89 11.02
CA MET A 1 -6.88 10.27 12.16
C MET A 1 -7.24 8.80 12.17
N PHE A 2 -6.26 7.92 11.95
CA PHE A 2 -6.40 6.47 12.12
C PHE A 2 -5.23 6.00 12.97
N ASP A 3 -5.49 5.17 13.97
CA ASP A 3 -4.42 4.57 14.77
C ASP A 3 -3.77 3.41 14.00
N HIS A 4 -4.62 2.51 13.50
CA HIS A 4 -4.27 1.39 12.63
C HIS A 4 -5.48 1.02 11.75
N ILE A 5 -5.22 0.21 10.73
CA ILE A 5 -6.21 -0.37 9.81
C ILE A 5 -5.88 -1.85 9.63
N SER A 6 -6.91 -2.69 9.46
CA SER A 6 -6.76 -4.10 9.16
C SER A 6 -7.50 -4.48 7.88
N ILE A 7 -6.87 -5.32 7.06
CA ILE A 7 -7.46 -5.90 5.85
C ILE A 7 -7.33 -7.42 5.87
N GLY A 8 -8.23 -8.08 5.14
CA GLY A 8 -8.24 -9.52 5.00
C GLY A 8 -7.79 -9.94 3.60
N VAL A 9 -6.93 -10.94 3.47
CA VAL A 9 -6.45 -11.49 2.19
C VAL A 9 -6.72 -12.99 2.10
N LYS A 10 -6.71 -13.54 0.89
CA LYS A 10 -6.93 -14.98 0.66
C LYS A 10 -5.69 -15.85 0.90
N ASP A 11 -4.51 -15.27 0.71
CA ASP A 11 -3.22 -15.97 0.81
C ASP A 11 -2.22 -15.01 1.46
N LEU A 12 -1.91 -15.26 2.73
CA LEU A 12 -1.02 -14.39 3.48
C LEU A 12 0.39 -14.40 2.92
N ALA A 13 0.90 -15.54 2.44
CA ALA A 13 2.27 -15.64 1.93
C ALA A 13 2.43 -14.81 0.65
N ARG A 14 1.43 -14.85 -0.23
CA ARG A 14 1.37 -14.01 -1.43
C ARG A 14 1.28 -12.52 -1.07
N ALA A 15 0.39 -12.16 -0.16
CA ALA A 15 0.25 -10.78 0.29
C ALA A 15 1.53 -10.27 0.97
N GLN A 16 2.18 -11.11 1.77
CA GLN A 16 3.45 -10.83 2.44
C GLN A 16 4.56 -10.46 1.46
N LYS A 17 4.72 -11.24 0.39
CA LYS A 17 5.71 -10.92 -0.65
C LYS A 17 5.43 -9.57 -1.31
N PHE A 18 4.15 -9.29 -1.58
CA PHE A 18 3.75 -8.02 -2.18
C PHE A 18 3.98 -6.84 -1.23
N TYR A 19 3.48 -6.91 0.00
CA TYR A 19 3.55 -5.80 0.95
C TYR A 19 4.97 -5.52 1.45
N ASP A 20 5.82 -6.53 1.63
CA ASP A 20 7.25 -6.31 1.90
C ASP A 20 7.88 -5.45 0.81
N ALA A 21 7.69 -5.86 -0.45
CA ALA A 21 8.32 -5.19 -1.57
C ALA A 21 7.75 -3.78 -1.79
N ALA A 22 6.43 -3.63 -1.73
CA ALA A 22 5.77 -2.35 -1.97
C ALA A 22 6.03 -1.35 -0.83
N LEU A 23 5.97 -1.77 0.44
CA LEU A 23 6.02 -0.87 1.58
C LEU A 23 7.45 -0.53 2.05
N SER A 24 8.43 -1.41 1.82
CA SER A 24 9.83 -1.17 2.23
C SER A 24 10.42 0.15 1.67
N PRO A 25 10.22 0.53 0.39
CA PRO A 25 10.65 1.83 -0.13
C PRO A 25 10.06 3.04 0.61
N LEU A 26 8.90 2.88 1.25
CA LEU A 26 8.25 3.92 2.04
C LEU A 26 8.78 3.98 3.48
N GLY A 27 9.64 3.04 3.88
CA GLY A 27 10.17 2.91 5.23
C GLY A 27 9.26 2.14 6.19
N TYR A 28 8.33 1.34 5.66
CA TYR A 28 7.46 0.49 6.47
C TYR A 28 7.84 -0.98 6.28
N GLU A 29 8.08 -1.65 7.40
CA GLU A 29 8.56 -3.03 7.45
C GLU A 29 7.62 -3.88 8.29
N ARG A 30 7.83 -5.20 8.31
CA ARG A 30 7.12 -6.08 9.24
C ARG A 30 7.56 -5.80 10.67
N VAL A 31 6.64 -5.29 11.47
CA VAL A 31 6.86 -5.08 12.90
C VAL A 31 6.51 -6.33 13.70
N THR A 32 5.55 -7.11 13.23
CA THR A 32 5.14 -8.37 13.86
C THR A 32 4.53 -9.33 12.85
N ASN A 33 4.61 -10.64 13.13
CA ASN A 33 4.08 -11.70 12.30
C ASN A 33 3.75 -12.92 13.18
N PHE A 34 2.47 -13.29 13.25
CA PHE A 34 1.98 -14.43 14.02
C PHE A 34 0.60 -14.86 13.53
N ASP A 35 0.26 -16.15 13.72
CA ASP A 35 -1.08 -16.73 13.56
C ASP A 35 -1.91 -16.16 12.39
N GLY A 36 -1.41 -16.33 11.16
CA GLY A 36 -2.15 -15.91 9.96
C GLY A 36 -2.30 -14.40 9.81
N THR A 37 -1.49 -13.60 10.51
CA THR A 37 -1.52 -12.13 10.46
C THR A 37 -0.11 -11.54 10.46
N VAL A 38 0.06 -10.47 9.69
CA VAL A 38 1.28 -9.64 9.69
C VAL A 38 0.91 -8.17 9.92
N GLY A 39 1.74 -7.46 10.70
CA GLY A 39 1.58 -6.03 10.94
C GLY A 39 2.76 -5.24 10.38
N TYR A 40 2.47 -4.24 9.55
CA TYR A 40 3.44 -3.33 8.93
C TYR A 40 3.43 -1.95 9.58
N GLY A 41 4.60 -1.31 9.60
CA GLY A 41 4.78 0.08 9.99
C GLY A 41 6.24 0.47 10.16
N ALA A 42 6.49 1.72 10.57
CA ALA A 42 7.85 2.24 10.77
C ALA A 42 8.39 1.88 12.16
N GLU A 43 7.63 2.18 13.22
CA GLU A 43 8.02 1.90 14.62
C GLU A 43 7.07 0.91 15.30
N ARG A 44 5.81 0.90 14.88
CA ARG A 44 4.73 0.04 15.40
C ARG A 44 3.85 -0.43 14.25
N ALA A 45 3.17 -1.56 14.44
CA ALA A 45 2.20 -2.04 13.45
C ALA A 45 1.00 -1.09 13.36
N GLN A 46 0.75 -0.59 12.15
CA GLN A 46 -0.37 0.30 11.84
C GLN A 46 -1.21 -0.22 10.65
N PHE A 47 -0.63 -1.07 9.80
CA PHE A 47 -1.33 -1.71 8.71
C PHE A 47 -1.27 -3.22 8.88
N TRP A 48 -2.40 -3.84 9.15
CA TRP A 48 -2.51 -5.26 9.43
C TRP A 48 -3.10 -6.01 8.25
N VAL A 49 -2.47 -7.14 7.90
CA VAL A 49 -2.88 -8.02 6.81
C VAL A 49 -3.08 -9.41 7.40
N SER A 50 -4.31 -9.91 7.35
CA SER A 50 -4.69 -11.19 7.93
C SER A 50 -5.25 -12.12 6.87
N GLU A 51 -4.88 -13.40 6.89
CA GLU A 51 -5.57 -14.42 6.10
C GLU A 51 -6.99 -14.60 6.65
N VAL A 52 -7.99 -14.52 5.78
CA VAL A 52 -9.40 -14.68 6.18
C VAL A 52 -10.16 -15.50 5.15
N GLU A 53 -11.20 -16.21 5.60
CA GLU A 53 -12.06 -17.00 4.72
C GLU A 53 -12.84 -16.13 3.72
N HIS A 54 -13.19 -14.91 4.13
CA HIS A 54 -14.04 -13.98 3.37
C HIS A 54 -13.44 -12.56 3.37
N PRO A 55 -12.43 -12.30 2.53
CA PRO A 55 -11.90 -10.95 2.38
C PRO A 55 -12.94 -10.05 1.70
N VAL A 56 -12.76 -8.74 1.84
CA VAL A 56 -13.66 -7.75 1.22
C VAL A 56 -13.61 -7.95 -0.29
N PRO A 57 -14.76 -8.18 -0.96
CA PRO A 57 -14.79 -8.32 -2.42
C PRO A 57 -14.22 -7.08 -3.10
N ALA A 58 -13.33 -7.29 -4.06
CA ALA A 58 -12.75 -6.21 -4.84
C ALA A 58 -13.84 -5.45 -5.62
N ASP A 59 -13.94 -4.14 -5.38
CA ASP A 59 -14.85 -3.25 -6.10
C ASP A 59 -14.12 -1.96 -6.46
N ARG A 60 -13.82 -1.79 -7.76
CA ARG A 60 -13.17 -0.58 -8.28
C ARG A 60 -14.07 0.66 -8.19
N GLY A 61 -15.39 0.49 -8.12
CA GLY A 61 -16.37 1.57 -7.95
C GLY A 61 -16.54 2.06 -6.51
N SER A 62 -16.03 1.32 -5.51
CA SER A 62 -16.26 1.61 -4.09
C SER A 62 -15.65 2.91 -3.55
N GLY A 63 -14.75 3.56 -4.30
CA GLY A 63 -13.91 4.66 -3.80
C GLY A 63 -12.87 4.30 -2.72
N LEU A 64 -12.91 3.10 -2.14
CA LEU A 64 -11.96 2.65 -1.11
C LEU A 64 -10.53 2.50 -1.64
N HIS A 65 -9.58 3.18 -1.00
CA HIS A 65 -8.15 2.98 -1.16
C HIS A 65 -7.42 3.36 0.14
N PHE A 66 -6.17 2.90 0.29
CA PHE A 66 -5.31 3.21 1.44
C PHE A 66 -4.10 4.00 0.98
N CYS A 67 -3.93 5.20 1.52
CA CYS A 67 -2.83 6.09 1.18
C CYS A 67 -1.74 6.05 2.25
N PHE A 68 -0.51 5.83 1.82
CA PHE A 68 0.70 5.78 2.63
C PHE A 68 1.56 7.01 2.34
N VAL A 69 2.15 7.59 3.39
CA VAL A 69 3.07 8.71 3.23
C VAL A 69 4.42 8.17 2.78
N ALA A 70 4.95 8.70 1.69
CA ALA A 70 6.28 8.40 1.21
C ALA A 70 7.28 9.45 1.71
N PRO A 71 8.53 9.09 1.98
CA PRO A 71 9.57 10.03 2.41
C PRO A 71 10.13 10.89 1.26
N SER A 72 9.87 10.53 0.00
CA SER A 72 10.34 11.27 -1.19
C SER A 72 9.58 10.89 -2.45
N GLN A 73 9.75 11.66 -3.54
CA GLN A 73 9.28 11.27 -4.88
C GLN A 73 9.88 9.94 -5.34
N ALA A 74 11.18 9.73 -5.12
CA ALA A 74 11.84 8.48 -5.49
C ALA A 74 11.27 7.27 -4.73
N ALA A 75 10.84 7.45 -3.49
CA ALA A 75 10.16 6.40 -2.73
C ALA A 75 8.77 6.06 -3.31
N VAL A 76 8.03 7.05 -3.82
CA VAL A 76 6.77 6.81 -4.56
C VAL A 76 7.03 6.00 -5.83
N ASP A 77 8.07 6.36 -6.59
CA ASP A 77 8.45 5.63 -7.81
C ASP A 77 8.85 4.18 -7.50
N ALA A 78 9.64 3.98 -6.43
CA ALA A 78 10.08 2.68 -5.99
C ALA A 78 8.94 1.82 -5.44
N PHE A 79 8.01 2.38 -4.67
CA PHE A 79 6.76 1.72 -4.23
C PHE A 79 6.00 1.17 -5.44
N TYR A 80 5.80 2.00 -6.47
CA TYR A 80 5.07 1.60 -7.67
C TYR A 80 5.79 0.47 -8.40
N ALA A 81 7.09 0.66 -8.68
CA ALA A 81 7.87 -0.34 -9.40
C ALA A 81 7.91 -1.68 -8.67
N ALA A 82 8.10 -1.67 -7.34
CA ALA A 82 8.15 -2.86 -6.52
C ALA A 82 6.78 -3.56 -6.44
N GLY A 83 5.69 -2.81 -6.29
CA GLY A 83 4.33 -3.34 -6.30
C GLY A 83 3.99 -4.05 -7.62
N ILE A 84 4.26 -3.41 -8.76
CA ILE A 84 4.06 -4.02 -10.09
C ILE A 84 4.92 -5.27 -10.27
N ALA A 85 6.19 -5.23 -9.88
CA ALA A 85 7.10 -6.37 -9.99
C ALA A 85 6.70 -7.58 -9.12
N ASN A 86 5.90 -7.36 -8.06
CA ASN A 86 5.50 -8.40 -7.10
C ASN A 86 4.02 -8.77 -7.18
N GLY A 87 3.42 -8.61 -8.37
CA GLY A 87 2.09 -9.11 -8.69
C GLY A 87 0.95 -8.11 -8.47
N GLY A 88 1.29 -6.84 -8.22
CA GLY A 88 0.31 -5.77 -8.25
C GLY A 88 -0.08 -5.34 -9.67
N GLU A 89 -1.26 -4.74 -9.79
CA GLU A 89 -1.74 -4.16 -11.04
C GLU A 89 -1.60 -2.64 -11.05
N ASP A 90 -1.39 -2.07 -12.24
CA ASP A 90 -1.37 -0.62 -12.43
C ASP A 90 -2.75 -0.02 -12.14
N ASN A 91 -2.76 1.05 -11.34
CA ASN A 91 -3.95 1.88 -11.10
C ASN A 91 -3.63 3.38 -11.19
N GLY A 92 -2.46 3.73 -11.70
CA GLY A 92 -2.01 5.11 -11.83
C GLY A 92 -0.51 5.25 -11.59
N LYS A 93 0.24 5.38 -12.69
CA LYS A 93 1.70 5.60 -12.69
C LYS A 93 2.14 6.77 -11.81
N PRO A 94 3.38 6.76 -11.28
CA PRO A 94 3.92 7.88 -10.53
C PRO A 94 3.81 9.21 -11.28
N GLY A 95 3.42 10.26 -10.58
CA GLY A 95 3.31 11.59 -11.16
C GLY A 95 2.54 12.58 -10.29
N ILE A 96 2.56 13.86 -10.69
CA ILE A 96 1.74 14.90 -10.07
C ILE A 96 0.26 14.64 -10.33
N ARG A 97 -0.58 14.90 -9.33
CA ARG A 97 -2.04 14.84 -9.37
C ARG A 97 -2.60 16.27 -9.40
N PRO A 98 -2.62 16.94 -10.57
CA PRO A 98 -2.98 18.35 -10.66
C PRO A 98 -4.41 18.64 -10.18
N ASP A 99 -5.30 17.65 -10.31
CA ASP A 99 -6.68 17.74 -9.81
C ASP A 99 -6.77 17.78 -8.28
N TYR A 100 -5.72 17.35 -7.58
CA TYR A 100 -5.65 17.39 -6.11
C TYR A 100 -4.82 18.61 -5.65
N SER A 101 -3.62 18.74 -6.21
CA SER A 101 -2.71 19.86 -5.99
C SER A 101 -1.48 19.72 -6.90
N GLN A 102 -0.92 20.84 -7.35
CA GLN A 102 0.36 20.87 -8.07
C GLN A 102 1.54 20.31 -7.27
N PHE A 103 1.38 20.17 -5.95
CA PHE A 103 2.39 19.62 -5.04
C PHE A 103 2.13 18.15 -4.66
N TYR A 104 1.11 17.51 -5.25
CA TYR A 104 0.70 16.18 -4.87
C TYR A 104 1.30 15.14 -5.81
N TYR A 105 2.44 14.55 -5.45
CA TYR A 105 3.06 13.48 -6.22
C TYR A 105 2.66 12.13 -5.64
N ALA A 106 2.09 11.26 -6.46
CA ALA A 106 1.61 9.97 -5.99
C ALA A 106 1.74 8.88 -7.05
N ALA A 107 1.56 7.63 -6.62
CA ALA A 107 1.40 6.46 -7.47
C ALA A 107 0.38 5.50 -6.85
N PHE A 108 -0.28 4.71 -7.71
CA PHE A 108 -1.33 3.79 -7.30
C PHE A 108 -1.08 2.38 -7.84
N VAL A 109 -1.24 1.40 -6.96
CA VAL A 109 -1.12 -0.03 -7.28
C VAL A 109 -2.30 -0.77 -6.66
N ILE A 110 -2.80 -1.79 -7.34
CA ILE A 110 -3.77 -2.73 -6.77
C ILE A 110 -3.01 -3.96 -6.31
N ASP A 111 -3.23 -4.40 -5.08
CA ASP A 111 -2.64 -5.62 -4.56
C ASP A 111 -3.26 -6.90 -5.19
N PRO A 112 -2.69 -8.09 -4.95
CA PRO A 112 -3.19 -9.36 -5.50
C PRO A 112 -4.61 -9.76 -5.06
N ASP A 113 -5.19 -9.11 -4.06
CA ASP A 113 -6.52 -9.37 -3.53
C ASP A 113 -7.54 -8.26 -3.91
N GLY A 114 -7.08 -7.21 -4.60
CA GLY A 114 -7.91 -6.14 -5.15
C GLY A 114 -7.95 -4.85 -4.32
N TYR A 115 -7.17 -4.74 -3.26
CA TYR A 115 -7.02 -3.53 -2.47
C TYR A 115 -6.23 -2.48 -3.25
N ARG A 116 -6.79 -1.28 -3.36
CA ARG A 116 -6.12 -0.15 -3.98
C ARG A 116 -5.27 0.57 -2.96
N LEU A 117 -4.01 0.76 -3.31
CA LEU A 117 -3.00 1.40 -2.48
C LEU A 117 -2.48 2.64 -3.21
N GLU A 118 -2.18 3.66 -2.44
CA GLU A 118 -1.57 4.91 -2.90
C GLU A 118 -0.32 5.17 -2.07
N ALA A 119 0.77 5.60 -2.71
CA ALA A 119 1.89 6.24 -2.04
C ALA A 119 1.91 7.72 -2.44
N TYR A 120 1.98 8.60 -1.44
CA TYR A 120 1.92 10.06 -1.62
C TYR A 120 3.14 10.75 -1.02
N PHE A 121 3.68 11.71 -1.76
CA PHE A 121 4.66 12.67 -1.29
C PHE A 121 4.26 14.10 -1.66
N LYS A 122 4.35 15.01 -0.69
CA LYS A 122 4.19 16.45 -0.93
C LYS A 122 5.48 17.02 -1.51
N THR A 123 5.44 17.51 -2.75
CA THR A 123 6.61 18.09 -3.42
C THR A 123 6.68 19.59 -3.16
N GLY A 124 7.83 20.10 -2.73
CA GLY A 124 8.04 21.52 -2.48
C GLY A 124 7.47 21.99 -1.13
N GLU A 125 8.39 22.41 -0.26
CA GLU A 125 8.16 23.51 0.68
C GLU A 125 8.86 24.76 0.15
#